data_AF-A0A960D3P6-F1
#
_entry.id   AF-A0A960D3P6-F1
#
_cell.length_a   1.000
_cell.length_b   1.000
_cell.length_c   1.000
_cell.angle_alpha   90.00
_cell.angle_beta   90.00
_cell.angle_gamma   90.00
#
_symmetry.space_group_name_H-M   'P 1'
#
loop_
_entity.id
_entity.type
_entity.pdbx_description
1 polymer ?
#
loop_
_entity_poly.entity_id
_entity_poly.type
_entity_poly.pdbx_seq_one_letter_code
_entity_poly.pdbx_strand_id
1 'polypeptide(L)'
;MTPAEPAQFREAVAAMNAAEVRAEIELGPIRPPQRLAPYSYALGAEVKHPETEIVPERSEGDAFGRLILLHDPDGSEAWDGTMRLVAYIQADLDPSEAVDPLLPEVAWSWLVDAL
;
A
#
# COMPACT_ATOMS: atom_id res chain seq x y z
N MET A 1 22.11 22.95 5.22
CA MET A 1 22.63 21.59 4.92
C MET A 1 21.51 20.64 5.31
N THR A 2 20.70 20.18 4.36
CA THR A 2 19.62 19.22 4.66
C THR A 2 20.28 17.98 5.26
N PRO A 3 19.85 17.49 6.44
CA PRO A 3 20.41 16.26 6.99
C PRO A 3 20.31 15.17 5.93
N ALA A 4 21.37 14.39 5.74
CA ALA A 4 21.26 13.19 4.92
C ALA A 4 20.19 12.29 5.56
N GLU A 5 19.26 11.78 4.76
CA GLU A 5 18.19 10.91 5.25
C GLU A 5 18.77 9.74 6.06
N PRO A 6 18.09 9.24 7.10
CA PRO A 6 18.56 8.10 7.88
C PRO A 6 18.82 6.87 7.02
N ALA A 7 19.89 6.12 7.30
CA ALA A 7 20.25 4.93 6.52
C ALA A 7 19.11 3.90 6.49
N GLN A 8 18.48 3.65 7.63
CA GLN A 8 17.35 2.73 7.77
C GLN A 8 16.16 3.14 6.90
N PHE A 9 15.86 4.44 6.80
CA PHE A 9 14.81 4.96 5.92
C PHE A 9 15.15 4.73 4.45
N ARG A 10 16.38 5.05 4.03
CA ARG A 10 16.82 4.83 2.64
C ARG A 10 16.80 3.36 2.25
N GLU A 11 17.22 2.47 3.16
CA GLU A 11 17.17 1.02 2.94
C GLU A 11 15.74 0.52 2.77
N ALA A 12 14.82 0.98 3.62
CA ALA A 12 13.40 0.63 3.50
C ALA A 12 12.77 1.16 2.20
N VAL A 13 13.07 2.40 1.81
CA VAL A 13 12.62 2.97 0.52
C VAL A 13 13.20 2.20 -0.66
N ALA A 14 14.47 1.82 -0.61
CA ALA A 14 15.09 1.01 -1.66
C ALA A 14 14.44 -0.37 -1.76
N ALA A 15 14.16 -1.03 -0.64
CA ALA A 15 13.46 -2.31 -0.60
C ALA A 15 12.05 -2.21 -1.18
N MET A 16 11.29 -1.15 -0.85
CA MET A 16 9.95 -0.92 -1.41
C MET A 16 9.97 -0.74 -2.94
N ASN A 17 10.98 -0.05 -3.47
CA ASN A 17 11.10 0.17 -4.92
C ASN A 17 11.64 -1.05 -5.68
N ALA A 18 12.33 -1.96 -4.99
CA ALA A 18 12.87 -3.19 -5.57
C ALA A 18 11.89 -4.37 -5.51
N ALA A 19 10.68 -4.17 -4.96
CA ALA A 19 9.69 -5.22 -4.82
C ALA A 19 9.23 -5.74 -6.20
N GLU A 20 9.31 -7.07 -6.38
CA GLU A 20 8.72 -7.73 -7.54
C GLU A 20 7.22 -7.94 -7.30
N VAL A 21 6.40 -7.38 -8.17
CA VAL A 21 4.93 -7.53 -8.12
C VAL A 21 4.42 -8.27 -9.34
N ARG A 22 3.19 -8.76 -9.24
CA ARG A 22 2.46 -9.37 -10.35
C ARG A 22 2.37 -8.39 -11.54
N ALA A 23 2.39 -8.92 -12.76
CA ALA A 23 2.44 -8.11 -13.99
C ALA A 23 1.22 -7.19 -14.18
N GLU A 24 0.11 -7.54 -13.53
CA GLU A 24 -1.14 -6.79 -13.51
C GLU A 24 -1.07 -5.59 -12.55
N ILE A 25 -0.07 -5.49 -11.68
CA ILE A 25 0.05 -4.41 -10.69
C ILE A 25 1.03 -3.34 -11.20
N GLU A 26 0.57 -2.09 -11.28
CA GLU A 26 1.45 -0.94 -11.45
C GLU A 26 1.80 -0.34 -10.09
N LEU A 27 3.09 -0.14 -9.84
CA LEU A 27 3.58 0.59 -8.68
C LEU A 27 4.11 1.96 -9.11
N GLY A 28 3.79 2.99 -8.34
CA GLY A 28 4.30 4.33 -8.58
C GLY A 28 4.47 5.14 -7.29
N PRO A 29 5.49 6.01 -7.19
CA PRO A 29 5.64 6.88 -6.04
C PRO A 29 4.47 7.86 -5.97
N ILE A 30 3.87 8.00 -4.80
CA ILE A 30 2.79 8.96 -4.54
C ILE A 30 3.20 9.95 -3.45
N ARG A 31 2.46 11.05 -3.33
CA ARG A 31 2.71 12.01 -2.26
C ARG A 31 2.37 11.38 -0.91
N PRO A 32 3.33 11.24 0.02
CA PRO A 32 3.03 10.73 1.35
C PRO A 32 2.18 11.73 2.15
N PRO A 33 1.44 11.25 3.16
CA PRO A 33 0.76 12.13 4.10
C PRO A 33 1.78 13.04 4.80
N GLN A 34 1.47 14.33 4.88
CA GLN A 34 2.36 15.31 5.47
C GLN A 34 2.16 15.40 6.99
N ARG A 35 3.21 15.84 7.70
CA ARG A 35 3.20 16.18 9.14
C ARG A 35 3.01 15.01 10.11
N LEU A 36 3.08 13.76 9.64
CA LEU A 36 3.03 12.57 10.51
C LEU A 36 4.41 12.15 11.03
N ALA A 37 5.47 12.30 10.23
CA ALA A 37 6.85 11.98 10.59
C ALA A 37 7.84 12.92 9.86
N PRO A 38 9.07 13.10 10.37
CA PRO A 38 10.11 13.88 9.70
C PRO A 38 10.50 13.32 8.32
N TYR A 39 10.52 11.98 8.19
CA TYR A 39 10.76 11.28 6.94
C TYR A 39 9.56 10.42 6.59
N SER A 40 9.09 10.52 5.35
CA SER A 40 7.97 9.73 4.87
C SER A 40 8.11 9.39 3.39
N TYR A 41 7.66 8.21 3.01
CA TYR A 41 7.61 7.73 1.63
C TYR A 41 6.29 7.01 1.40
N ALA A 42 5.76 7.08 0.18
CA ALA A 42 4.53 6.39 -0.14
C ALA A 42 4.56 5.84 -1.56
N LEU A 43 4.07 4.61 -1.70
CA LEU A 43 3.93 3.90 -2.96
C LEU A 43 2.44 3.67 -3.21
N GLY A 44 1.97 4.06 -4.39
CA GLY A 44 0.66 3.68 -4.89
C GLY A 44 0.77 2.36 -5.64
N ALA A 45 -0.26 1.54 -5.53
CA ALA A 45 -0.45 0.31 -6.30
C ALA A 45 -1.80 0.37 -6.99
N GLU A 46 -1.87 -0.01 -8.26
CA GLU A 46 -3.13 -0.06 -9.02
C GLU A 46 -3.14 -1.33 -9.88
N VAL A 47 -4.30 -1.97 -10.00
CA VAL A 47 -4.46 -3.15 -10.86
C VAL A 47 -4.83 -2.69 -12.27
N LYS A 48 -4.01 -3.07 -13.26
CA LYS A 48 -4.29 -2.86 -14.67
C LYS A 48 -5.41 -3.77 -15.12
N HIS A 49 -6.43 -3.17 -15.71
CA HIS A 49 -7.41 -3.91 -16.48
C HIS A 49 -6.88 -4.11 -17.90
N PRO A 50 -6.97 -5.34 -18.46
CA PRO A 50 -6.61 -5.55 -19.85
C PRO A 50 -7.51 -4.71 -20.77
N GLU A 51 -6.90 -3.92 -21.67
CA GLU A 51 -7.62 -3.24 -22.74
C GLU A 51 -8.29 -4.30 -23.62
N THR A 52 -9.59 -4.50 -23.43
CA THR A 52 -10.38 -5.46 -24.19
C THR A 52 -11.25 -4.69 -25.18
N GLU A 53 -11.26 -5.07 -26.47
CA GLU A 53 -12.11 -4.42 -27.50
C GLU A 53 -13.61 -4.51 -27.17
N ILE A 54 -13.98 -5.45 -26.30
CA ILE A 54 -15.32 -5.62 -25.77
C ILE A 54 -15.34 -4.98 -24.39
N VAL A 55 -16.08 -3.89 -24.22
CA VAL A 55 -16.41 -3.35 -22.88
C VAL A 55 -17.34 -4.36 -22.21
N PRO A 56 -16.92 -5.06 -21.14
CA PRO A 56 -17.79 -6.00 -20.46
C PRO A 56 -18.98 -5.26 -19.82
N GLU A 57 -20.16 -5.90 -19.77
CA GLU A 57 -21.36 -5.32 -19.10
C GLU A 57 -21.13 -5.07 -17.59
N ARG A 58 -20.11 -5.70 -17.02
CA ARG A 58 -19.57 -5.43 -15.68
C ARG A 58 -18.07 -5.18 -15.79
N SER A 59 -17.62 -4.02 -15.33
CA SER A 59 -16.18 -3.82 -15.08
C SER A 59 -15.77 -4.72 -13.92
N GLU A 60 -14.65 -5.44 -14.04
CA GLU A 60 -13.90 -5.83 -12.84
C GLU A 60 -13.50 -4.51 -12.16
N GLY A 61 -13.82 -4.33 -10.89
CA GLY A 61 -13.74 -3.02 -10.23
C GLY A 61 -12.32 -2.50 -10.08
N ASP A 62 -12.19 -1.18 -9.92
CA ASP A 62 -10.90 -0.51 -9.75
C ASP A 62 -10.32 -0.90 -8.37
N ALA A 63 -9.24 -1.67 -8.36
CA ALA A 63 -8.51 -1.99 -7.14
C ALA A 63 -7.26 -1.13 -7.01
N PHE A 64 -7.16 -0.36 -5.92
CA PHE A 64 -6.00 0.46 -5.62
C PHE A 64 -5.51 0.28 -4.19
N GLY A 65 -4.20 0.36 -4.03
CA GLY A 65 -3.50 0.26 -2.77
C GLY A 65 -2.56 1.44 -2.55
N ARG A 66 -2.22 1.69 -1.29
CA ARG A 66 -1.18 2.64 -0.89
C ARG A 66 -0.37 2.01 0.23
N LEU A 67 0.95 2.06 0.10
CA LEU A 67 1.89 1.65 1.13
C LEU A 67 2.68 2.86 1.60
N ILE A 68 2.50 3.25 2.85
CA ILE A 68 3.09 4.45 3.44
C ILE A 68 4.12 4.03 4.48
N LEU A 69 5.35 4.50 4.30
CA LEU A 69 6.43 4.39 5.26
C LEU A 69 6.57 5.72 6.00
N LEU A 70 6.51 5.66 7.33
CA LEU A 70 6.81 6.77 8.24
C LEU A 70 8.05 6.44 9.03
N HIS A 71 8.96 7.40 9.17
CA HIS A 71 10.18 7.21 9.94
C HIS A 71 10.53 8.45 10.77
N ASP A 72 10.71 8.21 12.06
CA ASP A 72 11.21 9.17 13.03
C ASP A 72 12.45 8.57 13.73
N PRO A 73 13.66 9.09 13.48
CA PRO A 73 14.89 8.59 14.12
C PRO A 73 14.89 8.68 15.63
N ASP A 74 14.18 9.67 16.19
CA ASP A 74 14.09 9.88 17.63
C ASP A 74 12.97 9.03 18.26
N GLY A 75 12.20 8.32 17.43
CA GLY A 75 11.05 7.54 17.82
C GLY A 75 9.78 8.38 17.92
N SER A 76 8.62 7.72 17.81
CA SER A 76 7.32 8.36 17.99
C SER A 76 6.45 7.61 18.98
N GLU A 77 5.86 8.36 19.92
CA GLU A 77 4.87 7.83 20.86
C GLU A 77 3.60 7.32 20.14
N ALA A 78 3.30 7.82 18.94
CA ALA A 78 2.09 7.43 18.20
C ALA A 78 2.13 6.00 17.65
N TRP A 79 3.30 5.37 17.59
CA TRP A 79 3.48 3.99 17.13
C TRP A 79 4.54 3.18 17.87
N ASP A 80 5.05 3.71 18.98
CA ASP A 80 6.02 3.05 19.86
C ASP A 80 7.24 2.48 19.12
N GLY A 81 7.89 3.33 18.32
CA GLY A 81 9.08 2.93 17.57
C GLY A 81 9.59 4.00 16.61
N THR A 82 10.64 3.67 15.86
CA THR A 82 11.25 4.58 14.89
C THR A 82 10.64 4.48 13.49
N MET A 83 9.90 3.42 13.21
CA MET A 83 9.38 3.14 11.88
C MET A 83 7.95 2.60 11.95
N ARG A 84 7.10 3.06 11.05
CA ARG A 84 5.74 2.57 10.90
C ARG A 84 5.43 2.36 9.42
N LEU A 85 4.88 1.20 9.09
CA LEU A 85 4.35 0.90 7.77
C LEU A 85 2.82 0.88 7.84
N VAL A 86 2.17 1.55 6.90
CA VAL A 86 0.71 1.61 6.80
C VAL A 86 0.31 1.17 5.40
N ALA A 87 -0.43 0.07 5.31
CA ALA A 87 -1.05 -0.39 4.09
C ALA A 87 -2.52 0.04 4.07
N TYR A 88 -2.95 0.61 2.95
CA TYR A 88 -4.33 0.90 2.64
C TYR A 88 -4.67 0.20 1.34
N ILE A 89 -5.79 -0.53 1.30
CA ILE A 89 -6.25 -1.25 0.11
C ILE A 89 -7.73 -0.96 -0.05
N GLN A 90 -8.14 -0.64 -1.26
CA GLN A 90 -9.52 -0.51 -1.66
C GLN A 90 -9.75 -1.36 -2.91
N ALA A 91 -10.85 -2.09 -2.90
CA ALA A 91 -11.35 -2.85 -4.03
C ALA A 91 -12.88 -2.83 -3.98
N ASP A 92 -13.52 -2.92 -5.14
CA ASP A 92 -14.97 -3.09 -5.20
C ASP A 92 -15.36 -4.49 -4.72
N LEU A 93 -16.40 -4.55 -3.90
CA LEU A 93 -16.93 -5.79 -3.34
C LEU A 93 -18.44 -5.88 -3.60
N ASP A 94 -18.95 -7.09 -3.87
CA ASP A 94 -20.38 -7.29 -4.02
C ASP A 94 -21.11 -7.00 -2.70
N PRO A 95 -22.24 -6.25 -2.70
CA PRO A 95 -22.99 -5.92 -1.48
C PRO A 95 -23.41 -7.14 -0.66
N SER A 96 -23.61 -8.30 -1.29
CA SER A 96 -23.96 -9.54 -0.60
C SER A 96 -22.78 -10.17 0.15
N GLU A 97 -21.56 -9.91 -0.29
CA GLU A 97 -20.32 -10.33 0.40
C GLU A 97 -19.93 -9.31 1.48
N ALA A 98 -20.22 -8.02 1.26
CA ALA A 98 -19.91 -6.94 2.21
C ALA A 98 -20.61 -7.07 3.59
N VAL A 99 -21.69 -7.86 3.66
CA VAL A 99 -22.44 -8.11 4.90
C VAL A 99 -22.00 -9.38 5.64
N ASP A 100 -21.03 -10.14 5.10
CA ASP A 100 -20.50 -11.32 5.76
C ASP A 100 -19.66 -10.93 6.99
N PRO A 101 -20.03 -11.34 8.22
CA PRO A 101 -19.27 -11.04 9.43
C PRO A 101 -17.86 -11.66 9.44
N LEU A 102 -17.59 -12.68 8.62
CA LEU A 102 -16.28 -13.34 8.52
C LEU A 102 -15.35 -12.68 7.49
N LEU A 103 -15.85 -11.73 6.71
CA LEU A 103 -15.09 -11.03 5.68
C LEU A 103 -13.72 -10.51 6.16
N PRO A 104 -13.58 -9.90 7.36
CA PRO A 104 -12.27 -9.44 7.83
C PRO A 104 -11.24 -10.56 8.00
N GLU A 105 -11.66 -11.72 8.51
CA GLU A 105 -10.77 -12.87 8.73
C GLU A 105 -10.35 -13.50 7.39
N VAL A 106 -11.29 -13.60 6.45
CA VAL A 106 -11.04 -14.12 5.10
C VAL A 106 -10.11 -13.21 4.33
N ALA A 107 -10.36 -11.89 4.34
CA ALA A 107 -9.50 -10.91 3.68
C ALA A 107 -8.07 -10.94 4.24
N TRP A 108 -7.92 -11.14 5.56
CA TRP A 108 -6.60 -11.32 6.17
C TRP A 108 -5.93 -12.61 5.72
N SER A 109 -6.66 -13.72 5.63
CA SER A 109 -6.12 -14.99 5.11
C SER A 109 -5.57 -14.83 3.70
N TRP A 110 -6.34 -14.22 2.78
CA TRP A 110 -5.88 -13.98 1.42
C TRP A 110 -4.62 -13.13 1.34
N LEU A 111 -4.51 -12.11 2.21
CA LEU A 111 -3.30 -11.32 2.31
C LEU A 111 -2.11 -12.18 2.72
N VAL A 112 -2.26 -13.01 3.76
CA VAL A 112 -1.19 -13.88 4.26
C VAL A 112 -0.80 -14.95 3.23
N ASP A 113 -1.78 -15.55 2.56
CA ASP A 113 -1.55 -16.57 1.52
C ASP A 113 -0.82 -16.01 0.29
N ALA A 114 -0.90 -14.70 0.06
CA ALA A 114 -0.28 -14.01 -1.06
C ALA A 114 1.14 -13.47 -0.76
N LEU A 115 1.63 -13.59 0.48
CA LEU A 115 2.98 -13.20 0.91
C LEU A 115 3.98 -14.37 0.82
#